data_AF-G0T4F0-F1
#
_entry.id   AF-G0T4F0-F1
#
_cell.length_a   1.000
_cell.length_b   1.000
_cell.length_c   1.000
_cell.angle_alpha   90.00
_cell.angle_beta   90.00
_cell.angle_gamma   90.00
#
_symmetry.space_group_name_H-M   'P 1'
#
loop_
_entity.id
_entity.type
_entity.pdbx_description
1 polymer ?
#
loop_
_entity_poly.entity_id
_entity_poly.type
_entity_poly.pdbx_seq_one_letter_code
_entity_poly.pdbx_strand_id
1 'polypeptide(L)'
;MAFTRHSHLPLLMDYYQRLLQLATSPTSPLLADGLDIHTLQPVHWTYPDDQRVPMSNFASQQNFLRGLTALSILTQDPGFDQQARHITAYFLDHYVDDASGLFHWGGHRFIHWQNGNIEGPASKECVHE
;
A
#
# COMPACT_ATOMS: atom_id res chain seq x y z
N MET A 1 43.05 -3.51 -1.12
CA MET A 1 42.20 -3.77 0.05
C MET A 1 40.76 -3.43 -0.33
N ALA A 2 39.88 -4.41 -0.41
CA ALA A 2 38.46 -4.17 -0.63
C ALA A 2 37.84 -3.73 0.69
N PHE A 3 37.28 -2.52 0.75
CA PHE A 3 36.45 -2.11 1.89
C PHE A 3 35.20 -2.97 1.88
N THR A 4 35.05 -3.86 2.85
CA THR A 4 33.77 -4.52 3.15
C THR A 4 32.80 -3.44 3.62
N ARG A 5 31.93 -2.99 2.71
CA ARG A 5 30.79 -2.12 3.08
C ARG A 5 29.83 -2.92 3.95
N HIS A 6 29.32 -2.30 5.00
CA HIS A 6 28.23 -2.86 5.78
C HIS A 6 27.01 -3.06 4.85
N SER A 7 26.44 -4.26 4.85
CA SER A 7 25.20 -4.53 4.12
C SER A 7 24.01 -3.96 4.87
N HIS A 8 23.17 -3.17 4.18
CA HIS A 8 21.89 -2.69 4.72
C HIS A 8 20.73 -3.65 4.42
N LEU A 9 21.00 -4.78 3.75
CA LEU A 9 19.96 -5.74 3.36
C LEU A 9 19.15 -6.28 4.54
N PRO A 10 19.74 -6.67 5.69
CA PRO A 10 18.95 -7.15 6.84
C PRO A 10 17.95 -6.09 7.34
N LEU A 11 18.39 -4.83 7.45
CA LEU A 11 17.53 -3.73 7.86
C LEU A 11 16.37 -3.51 6.89
N LEU A 12 16.62 -3.62 5.59
CA LEU A 12 15.57 -3.53 4.57
C LEU A 12 14.59 -4.68 4.70
N MET A 13 15.07 -5.92 4.85
CA MET A 13 14.19 -7.08 5.03
C MET A 13 13.28 -6.91 6.25
N ASP A 14 13.85 -6.50 7.39
CA ASP A 14 13.09 -6.23 8.61
C ASP A 14 12.04 -5.14 8.40
N TYR A 15 12.39 -4.05 7.70
CA TYR A 15 11.45 -2.97 7.38
C TYR A 15 10.27 -3.47 6.54
N TYR A 16 10.51 -4.21 5.45
CA TYR A 16 9.45 -4.71 4.59
C TYR A 16 8.57 -5.74 5.28
N GLN A 17 9.16 -6.67 6.04
CA GLN A 17 8.41 -7.66 6.80
C GLN A 17 7.54 -7.01 7.87
N ARG A 18 8.09 -6.04 8.61
CA ARG A 18 7.35 -5.33 9.65
C ARG A 18 6.24 -4.46 9.07
N LEU A 19 6.47 -3.79 7.94
CA LEU A 19 5.40 -3.04 7.28
C LEU A 19 4.32 -3.94 6.71
N LEU A 20 4.66 -5.07 6.08
CA LEU A 20 3.65 -6.04 5.66
C LEU A 20 2.81 -6.52 6.86
N GLN A 21 3.44 -6.78 8.00
CA GLN A 21 2.71 -7.21 9.20
C GLN A 21 1.79 -6.11 9.76
N LEU A 22 2.24 -4.85 9.81
CA LEU A 22 1.52 -3.78 10.50
C LEU A 22 0.53 -3.04 9.59
N ALA A 23 0.85 -2.89 8.30
CA ALA A 23 0.05 -2.10 7.36
C ALA A 23 -1.01 -2.94 6.65
N THR A 24 -0.94 -4.27 6.67
CA THR A 24 -1.97 -5.11 6.02
C THR A 24 -3.29 -5.03 6.78
N SER A 25 -4.36 -4.83 6.02
CA SER A 25 -5.72 -4.80 6.55
C SER A 25 -6.09 -6.15 7.18
N PRO A 26 -6.83 -6.16 8.31
CA PRO A 26 -7.24 -7.42 8.94
C PRO A 26 -8.25 -8.21 8.11
N THR A 27 -8.85 -7.61 7.08
CA THR A 27 -9.95 -8.18 6.29
C THR A 27 -9.61 -8.38 4.82
N SER A 28 -8.48 -7.85 4.34
CA SER A 28 -8.09 -7.92 2.93
C SER A 28 -6.58 -7.76 2.74
N PRO A 29 -6.04 -8.07 1.54
CA PRO A 29 -4.63 -7.81 1.21
C PRO A 29 -4.25 -6.33 1.06
N LEU A 30 -5.17 -5.39 1.28
CA LEU A 30 -4.88 -3.96 1.16
C LEU A 30 -3.86 -3.50 2.21
N LEU A 31 -2.95 -2.62 1.81
CA LEU A 31 -2.00 -1.97 2.71
C LEU A 31 -2.47 -0.56 3.06
N ALA A 32 -2.26 -0.15 4.31
CA ALA A 32 -2.36 1.26 4.70
C ALA A 32 -1.26 2.08 4.01
N ASP A 33 -1.58 3.30 3.57
CA ASP A 33 -0.62 4.19 2.89
C ASP A 33 0.53 4.63 3.78
N GLY A 34 0.26 4.70 5.08
CA GLY A 34 1.24 5.08 6.09
C GLY A 34 0.78 4.65 7.45
N LEU A 35 1.73 4.57 8.37
CA LEU A 35 1.51 4.27 9.77
C LEU A 35 2.08 5.40 10.62
N ASP A 36 1.35 5.83 11.63
CA ASP A 36 1.89 6.68 12.67
C ASP A 36 2.91 5.88 13.50
N ILE A 37 4.13 6.40 13.67
CA ILE A 37 5.24 5.64 14.27
C ILE A 37 5.08 5.40 15.78
N HIS A 38 4.22 6.17 16.45
CA HIS A 38 4.01 6.06 17.89
C HIS A 38 2.88 5.09 18.22
N THR A 39 1.82 5.12 17.44
CA THR A 39 0.60 4.33 17.65
C THR A 39 0.52 3.08 16.77
N LEU A 40 1.32 3.03 15.70
CA LEU A 40 1.31 2.01 14.65
C LEU A 40 -0.05 1.87 13.96
N GLN A 41 -0.90 2.91 14.03
CA GLN A 41 -2.18 2.95 13.35
C GLN A 41 -2.06 3.56 11.96
N PRO A 42 -2.91 3.17 11.00
CA PRO A 42 -2.99 3.80 9.68
C PRO A 42 -3.15 5.32 9.76
N VAL A 43 -2.55 6.02 8.80
CA VAL A 43 -2.88 7.43 8.55
C VAL A 43 -4.30 7.55 8.00
N HIS A 44 -4.94 8.68 8.28
CA HIS A 44 -6.34 8.91 7.94
C HIS A 44 -6.49 10.13 7.05
N TRP A 45 -7.46 10.07 6.14
CA TRP A 45 -8.07 11.27 5.57
C TRP A 45 -9.10 11.80 6.58
N THR A 46 -9.08 13.11 6.85
CA THR A 46 -10.09 13.79 7.66
C THR A 46 -11.01 14.57 6.73
N TYR A 47 -12.29 14.20 6.70
CA TYR A 47 -13.32 14.89 5.95
C TYR A 47 -13.74 16.20 6.65
N PRO A 48 -14.42 17.14 5.94
CA PRO A 48 -14.84 18.42 6.52
C PRO A 48 -15.79 18.33 7.73
N ASP A 49 -16.43 17.17 7.93
CA ASP A 49 -17.29 16.85 9.07
C ASP A 49 -16.55 16.13 10.21
N ASP A 50 -15.22 16.19 10.21
CA ASP A 50 -14.30 15.51 11.13
C ASP A 50 -14.33 13.97 11.07
N GLN A 51 -15.05 13.36 10.11
CA GLN A 51 -14.96 11.93 9.89
C GLN A 51 -13.55 11.55 9.44
N ARG A 52 -12.95 10.57 10.13
CA ARG A 52 -11.61 10.06 9.82
C ARG A 52 -11.70 8.71 9.13
N VAL A 53 -11.07 8.59 7.98
CA VAL A 53 -11.06 7.36 7.18
C VAL A 53 -9.63 6.87 6.97
N PRO A 54 -9.28 5.64 7.40
CA PRO A 54 -7.94 5.08 7.20
C PRO A 54 -7.70 4.78 5.72
N MET A 55 -6.56 5.26 5.20
CA MET A 55 -6.30 5.30 3.76
C MET A 55 -5.54 4.08 3.24
N SER A 56 -6.02 3.52 2.13
CA SER A 56 -5.29 2.60 1.26
C SER A 56 -5.38 3.10 -0.19
N ASN A 57 -4.32 3.72 -0.70
CA ASN A 57 -4.25 4.23 -2.06
C ASN A 57 -3.14 3.50 -2.83
N PHE A 58 -3.55 2.59 -3.70
CA PHE A 58 -2.62 1.78 -4.47
C PHE A 58 -1.66 2.63 -5.34
N ALA A 59 -2.05 3.84 -5.76
CA ALA A 59 -1.17 4.75 -6.51
C ALA A 59 0.06 5.18 -5.71
N SER A 60 -0.09 5.38 -4.39
CA SER A 60 0.99 5.79 -3.48
C SER A 60 1.96 4.65 -3.13
N GLN A 61 1.58 3.39 -3.39
CA GLN A 61 2.27 2.20 -2.88
C GLN A 61 3.21 1.55 -3.91
N GLN A 62 3.27 2.07 -5.14
CA GLN A 62 4.00 1.45 -6.24
C GLN A 62 5.49 1.26 -5.96
N ASN A 63 6.13 2.17 -5.23
CA ASN A 63 7.53 2.04 -4.84
C ASN A 63 7.76 0.92 -3.80
N PHE A 64 6.79 0.71 -2.91
CA PHE A 64 6.85 -0.41 -1.96
C PHE A 64 6.78 -1.76 -2.70
N LEU A 65 5.89 -1.88 -3.69
CA LEU A 65 5.78 -3.10 -4.51
C LEU A 65 7.05 -3.37 -5.33
N ARG A 66 7.67 -2.33 -5.90
CA ARG A 66 8.97 -2.44 -6.55
C ARG A 66 10.04 -2.97 -5.59
N GLY A 67 10.01 -2.50 -4.34
CA GLY A 67 10.92 -2.96 -3.31
C GLY A 67 10.73 -4.42 -2.92
N LEU A 68 9.49 -4.89 -2.77
CA LEU A 68 9.19 -6.31 -2.54
C LEU A 68 9.73 -7.20 -3.67
N THR A 69 9.50 -6.78 -4.92
CA THR A 69 10.01 -7.48 -6.10
C THR A 69 11.55 -7.50 -6.10
N ALA A 70 12.18 -6.36 -5.83
CA ALA A 70 13.64 -6.23 -5.76
C ALA A 70 14.25 -7.07 -4.65
N LEU A 71 13.61 -7.15 -3.48
CA LEU A 71 14.06 -8.00 -2.38
C LEU A 71 14.10 -9.47 -2.80
N SER A 72 13.07 -9.96 -3.49
CA SER A 72 13.05 -11.34 -3.98
C SER A 72 14.23 -11.65 -4.91
N ILE A 73 14.58 -10.70 -5.78
CA ILE A 73 15.72 -10.83 -6.69
C ILE A 73 17.03 -10.89 -5.89
N LEU A 74 17.19 -10.03 -4.88
CA LEU A 74 18.44 -9.94 -4.11
C LEU A 74 18.62 -11.11 -3.14
N THR A 75 17.55 -11.63 -2.56
CA THR A 75 17.59 -12.70 -1.56
C THR A 75 17.38 -14.09 -2.15
N GLN A 76 16.89 -14.17 -3.39
CA GLN A 76 16.40 -15.40 -4.02
C GLN A 76 15.21 -16.04 -3.26
N ASP A 77 14.54 -15.26 -2.41
CA ASP A 77 13.32 -15.66 -1.72
C ASP A 77 12.10 -15.15 -2.50
N PRO A 78 11.28 -16.03 -3.12
CA PRO A 78 10.12 -15.62 -3.90
C PRO A 78 9.00 -15.02 -3.04
N GLY A 79 9.05 -15.13 -1.72
CA GLY A 79 7.99 -14.70 -0.81
C GLY A 79 7.62 -13.22 -0.97
N PHE A 80 8.59 -12.32 -1.14
CA PHE A 80 8.28 -10.89 -1.29
C PHE A 80 7.56 -10.57 -2.61
N ASP A 81 7.96 -11.18 -3.73
CA ASP A 81 7.32 -11.02 -5.04
C ASP A 81 5.91 -11.60 -5.03
N GLN A 82 5.72 -12.75 -4.37
CA GLN A 82 4.40 -13.33 -4.18
C GLN A 82 3.46 -12.39 -3.42
N GLN A 83 3.94 -11.70 -2.37
CA GLN A 83 3.14 -10.68 -1.67
C GLN A 83 2.80 -9.50 -2.59
N ALA A 84 3.77 -8.97 -3.35
CA ALA A 84 3.53 -7.88 -4.28
C ALA A 84 2.44 -8.23 -5.32
N ARG A 85 2.52 -9.44 -5.89
CA ARG A 85 1.53 -9.96 -6.83
C ARG A 85 0.17 -10.17 -6.18
N HIS A 86 0.13 -10.70 -4.96
CA HIS A 86 -1.12 -10.95 -4.26
C HIS A 86 -1.90 -9.66 -3.99
N ILE A 87 -1.21 -8.63 -3.50
CA ILE A 87 -1.78 -7.29 -3.27
C ILE A 87 -2.26 -6.69 -4.59
N THR A 88 -1.43 -6.75 -5.63
CA THR A 88 -1.76 -6.22 -6.97
C THR A 88 -2.97 -6.92 -7.58
N ALA A 89 -3.01 -8.26 -7.55
CA ALA A 89 -4.12 -9.05 -8.08
C ALA A 89 -5.42 -8.71 -7.36
N TYR A 90 -5.40 -8.69 -6.02
CA TYR A 90 -6.57 -8.29 -5.24
C TYR A 90 -7.08 -6.90 -5.63
N PHE A 91 -6.18 -5.93 -5.81
CA PHE A 91 -6.58 -4.58 -6.21
C PHE A 91 -7.23 -4.56 -7.60
N LEU A 92 -6.61 -5.24 -8.59
CA LEU A 92 -7.11 -5.31 -9.95
C LEU A 92 -8.46 -6.06 -10.06
N ASP A 93 -8.67 -7.04 -9.20
CA ASP A 93 -9.92 -7.82 -9.18
C ASP A 93 -11.10 -7.07 -8.55
N HIS A 94 -10.85 -6.05 -7.71
CA HIS A 94 -11.90 -5.42 -6.88
C HIS A 94 -12.07 -3.91 -7.10
N TYR A 95 -11.04 -3.20 -7.58
CA TYR A 95 -11.00 -1.73 -7.59
C TYR A 95 -10.69 -1.13 -8.96
N VAL A 96 -11.14 -1.83 -10.00
CA VAL A 96 -11.14 -1.37 -11.38
C VAL A 96 -12.59 -1.09 -11.78
N ASP A 97 -12.85 0.08 -12.33
CA ASP A 97 -14.16 0.44 -12.86
C ASP A 97 -14.50 -0.43 -14.07
N ASP A 98 -15.61 -1.17 -14.02
CA ASP A 98 -15.99 -2.14 -15.06
C ASP A 98 -16.27 -1.49 -16.43
N ALA A 99 -16.70 -0.23 -16.45
CA ALA A 99 -17.08 0.46 -17.68
C ALA A 99 -15.89 1.08 -18.40
N SER A 100 -14.97 1.70 -17.65
CA SER A 100 -13.85 2.47 -18.19
C SER A 100 -12.50 1.78 -18.06
N GLY A 101 -12.37 0.79 -17.17
CA GLY A 101 -11.10 0.16 -16.81
C GLY A 101 -10.19 1.04 -15.94
N LEU A 102 -10.68 2.20 -15.47
CA LEU A 102 -9.91 3.09 -14.61
C LEU A 102 -9.82 2.54 -13.18
N PHE A 103 -8.66 2.71 -12.57
CA PHE A 103 -8.43 2.27 -11.19
C PHE A 103 -9.02 3.26 -10.20
N HIS A 104 -9.59 2.77 -9.11
CA HIS A 104 -10.03 3.59 -7.98
C HIS A 104 -8.85 3.95 -7.07
N TRP A 105 -7.99 4.82 -7.57
CA TRP A 105 -6.75 5.28 -6.93
C TRP A 105 -6.40 6.73 -7.33
N GLY A 106 -5.23 7.22 -6.94
CA GLY A 106 -4.69 8.49 -7.44
C GLY A 106 -4.95 9.68 -6.52
N GLY A 107 -4.94 10.90 -7.05
CA GLY A 107 -5.04 12.13 -6.26
C GLY A 107 -6.38 12.32 -5.53
N HIS A 108 -7.45 11.76 -6.11
CA HIS A 108 -8.83 12.05 -5.73
C HIS A 108 -9.67 10.81 -5.40
N ARG A 109 -9.07 9.62 -5.43
CA ARG A 109 -9.70 8.35 -5.05
C ARG A 109 -8.73 7.50 -4.25
N PHE A 110 -9.27 6.77 -3.28
CA PHE A 110 -8.55 5.75 -2.53
C PHE A 110 -9.54 4.74 -1.98
N ILE A 111 -9.05 3.69 -1.32
CA ILE A 111 -9.88 2.66 -0.71
C ILE A 111 -9.81 2.81 0.81
N HIS A 112 -10.96 2.72 1.47
CA HIS A 112 -11.03 2.61 2.92
C HIS A 112 -10.34 1.31 3.34
N TRP A 113 -9.22 1.44 4.05
CA TRP A 113 -8.30 0.33 4.34
C TRP A 113 -8.96 -0.91 4.95
N GLN A 114 -9.90 -0.72 5.88
CA GLN A 114 -10.50 -1.82 6.63
C GLN A 114 -11.76 -2.45 6.01
N ASN A 115 -12.64 -1.67 5.38
CA ASN A 115 -13.93 -2.20 4.89
C ASN A 115 -13.99 -2.31 3.35
N GLY A 116 -12.97 -1.81 2.63
CA GLY A 116 -12.90 -1.90 1.17
C GLY A 116 -13.80 -0.91 0.43
N ASN A 117 -14.49 0.00 1.12
CA ASN A 117 -15.29 1.02 0.44
C ASN A 117 -14.39 1.91 -0.41
N ILE A 118 -14.86 2.26 -1.60
CA ILE A 118 -14.15 3.24 -2.43
C ILE A 118 -14.46 4.64 -1.91
N GLU A 119 -13.41 5.37 -1.58
CA GLU A 119 -13.46 6.70 -1.00
C GLU A 119 -13.05 7.76 -2.04
N GLY A 120 -13.59 8.95 -1.86
CA GLY A 120 -13.35 10.08 -2.74
C GLY A 120 -13.87 11.35 -2.06
N PRO A 121 -13.00 12.26 -1.61
CA PRO A 121 -13.46 13.51 -1.03
C PRO A 121 -14.32 14.25 -2.05
N ALA A 122 -15.57 14.60 -1.71
CA ALA A 122 -16.46 15.29 -2.65
C ALA A 122 -15.86 16.63 -3.15
N SER A 123 -15.01 17.27 -2.34
CA SER A 123 -14.21 18.44 -2.71
C SER A 123 -13.17 18.19 -3.81
N LYS A 124 -12.97 16.93 -4.22
CA LYS A 124 -12.03 16.46 -5.22
C LYS A 124 -12.72 15.81 -6.43
N GLU A 125 -14.04 15.99 -6.56
CA GLU A 125 -14.83 15.57 -7.73
C GLU A 125 -14.85 14.06 -8.03
N CYS A 126 -14.24 13.23 -7.16
CA CYS A 126 -14.20 11.76 -7.28
C CYS A 126 -13.66 11.24 -8.63
N VAL A 127 -12.75 11.97 -9.27
CA VAL A 127 -12.16 11.64 -10.58
C VAL A 127 -10.88 10.82 -10.48
N HIS A 128 -10.41 10.27 -11.59
CA HIS A 128 -9.07 9.69 -11.70
C HIS A 128 -8.04 10.81 -11.96
N GLU A 129 -6.98 10.87 -11.15
CA GLU A 129 -5.80 11.76 -11.33
C GLU A 129 -4.51 11.07 -10.93
#